data_AF-A0A8K0U9A3-F1
#
_entry.id   AF-A0A8K0U9A3-F1
#
_cell.length_a   1.000
_cell.length_b   1.000
_cell.length_c   1.000
_cell.angle_alpha   90.00
_cell.angle_beta   90.00
_cell.angle_gamma   90.00
#
_symmetry.space_group_name_H-M   'P 1'
#
loop_
_entity.id
_entity.type
_entity.pdbx_description
1 polymer ?
#
loop_
_entity_poly.entity_id
_entity_poly.type
_entity_poly.pdbx_seq_one_letter_code
_entity_poly.pdbx_strand_id
1 'polypeptide(L)'
;YPTPRAEAKYWRIASRYRRRLYSAESGKSSLESSDIPLVTYYTPRLLPLYRESEKRHANAEERRISPRTFCKWHRMVFRDLHHPTLAQAATRIKYHSNEDLREMQRIAKLLPDEQVFRVRGNVKGTNKYRNMWRKWLENKEVDLVVVF
;
A
#
# COMPACT_ATOMS: atom_id res chain seq x y z
N TYR A 1 8.57 -35.73 -7.53
CA TYR A 1 8.07 -35.55 -6.16
C TYR A 1 8.84 -36.47 -5.21
N PRO A 2 9.13 -36.06 -3.97
CA PRO A 2 10.01 -36.83 -3.08
C PRO A 2 9.37 -38.11 -2.52
N THR A 3 8.03 -38.18 -2.47
CA THR A 3 7.30 -39.38 -2.04
C THR A 3 5.99 -39.54 -2.84
N PRO A 4 5.48 -40.77 -3.02
CA PRO A 4 4.20 -41.01 -3.69
C PRO A 4 3.02 -40.27 -3.01
N ARG A 5 3.09 -40.14 -1.69
CA ARG A 5 2.11 -39.39 -0.91
C ARG A 5 2.15 -37.88 -1.19
N ALA A 6 3.35 -37.32 -1.39
CA ALA A 6 3.51 -35.91 -1.79
C ALA A 6 3.01 -35.66 -3.21
N GLU A 7 3.22 -36.61 -4.12
CA GLU A 7 2.69 -36.57 -5.47
C GLU A 7 1.15 -36.60 -5.50
N ALA A 8 0.53 -37.53 -4.77
CA ALA A 8 -0.93 -37.58 -4.66
C ALA A 8 -1.52 -36.31 -4.05
N LYS A 9 -0.84 -35.71 -3.06
CA LYS A 9 -1.22 -34.42 -2.47
C LYS A 9 -1.12 -33.29 -3.50
N TYR A 10 -0.04 -33.26 -4.29
CA TYR A 10 0.13 -32.28 -5.36
C TYR A 10 -1.00 -32.39 -6.38
N TRP A 11 -1.28 -33.58 -6.90
CA TRP A 11 -2.32 -33.78 -7.92
C TRP A 11 -3.71 -33.41 -7.43
N ARG A 12 -4.02 -33.68 -6.15
CA ARG A 12 -5.28 -33.27 -5.52
C ARG A 12 -5.43 -31.76 -5.40
N ILE A 13 -4.34 -31.05 -5.11
CA ILE A 13 -4.31 -29.59 -5.03
C ILE A 13 -4.40 -28.99 -6.43
N ALA A 14 -3.59 -29.47 -7.38
CA ALA A 14 -3.57 -29.02 -8.76
C ALA A 14 -4.93 -29.16 -9.44
N SER A 15 -5.63 -30.28 -9.24
CA SER A 15 -6.97 -30.50 -9.81
C SER A 15 -8.08 -29.62 -9.19
N ARG A 16 -7.89 -29.08 -7.97
CA ARG A 16 -8.75 -28.03 -7.41
C ARG A 16 -8.52 -26.69 -8.10
N TYR A 17 -7.27 -26.30 -8.31
CA TYR A 17 -6.93 -25.05 -9.00
C TYR A 17 -7.33 -25.09 -10.47
N ARG A 18 -7.14 -26.23 -11.15
CA ARG A 18 -7.61 -26.44 -12.52
C ARG A 18 -9.10 -26.17 -12.66
N ARG A 19 -9.95 -26.71 -11.79
CA ARG A 19 -11.40 -26.43 -11.80
C ARG A 19 -11.72 -24.94 -11.63
N ARG A 20 -11.02 -24.23 -10.76
CA ARG A 20 -11.23 -22.78 -10.56
C ARG A 20 -10.86 -21.95 -11.78
N LEU A 21 -9.81 -22.35 -12.50
CA LEU A 21 -9.40 -21.67 -13.74
C LEU A 21 -10.40 -21.92 -14.86
N TYR A 22 -10.86 -23.15 -15.06
CA TYR A 22 -11.86 -23.46 -16.09
C TYR A 22 -13.27 -22.91 -15.77
N SER A 23 -13.64 -22.76 -14.49
CA SER A 23 -14.91 -22.11 -14.12
C SER A 23 -14.95 -20.61 -14.42
N ALA A 24 -13.79 -19.95 -14.56
CA ALA A 24 -13.70 -18.55 -14.96
C ALA A 24 -13.74 -18.36 -16.49
N GLU A 25 -13.55 -19.44 -17.27
CA GLU A 25 -13.68 -19.42 -18.73
C GLU A 25 -15.11 -19.68 -19.23
N SER A 26 -16.06 -19.99 -18.33
CA SER A 26 -17.45 -20.23 -18.71
C SER A 26 -18.25 -18.93 -18.85
N GLY A 27 -17.73 -18.01 -19.66
CA GLY A 27 -18.51 -16.98 -20.31
C GLY A 27 -18.81 -17.42 -21.75
N LYS A 28 -19.90 -18.20 -21.90
CA LYS A 28 -20.60 -18.58 -23.16
C LYS A 28 -20.04 -19.79 -23.95
N SER A 29 -20.70 -20.94 -23.78
CA SER A 29 -21.44 -21.66 -24.84
C SER A 29 -22.16 -22.84 -24.20
N SER A 30 -23.47 -22.73 -23.98
CA SER A 30 -24.47 -23.45 -24.78
C SER A 30 -23.95 -24.79 -25.31
N LEU A 31 -24.28 -25.87 -24.60
CA LEU A 31 -24.52 -27.17 -25.24
C LEU A 31 -25.50 -26.92 -26.38
N GLU A 32 -25.04 -27.03 -27.62
CA GLU A 32 -25.71 -27.65 -28.76
C GLU A 32 -24.97 -27.29 -30.05
N SER A 33 -24.96 -28.24 -30.98
CA SER A 33 -24.29 -28.23 -32.30
C SER A 33 -22.76 -28.42 -32.30
N SER A 34 -22.38 -29.64 -32.68
CA SER A 34 -21.09 -29.97 -33.26
C SER A 34 -20.91 -29.21 -34.57
N ASP A 35 -20.36 -28.02 -34.50
CA ASP A 35 -19.70 -27.38 -35.63
C ASP A 35 -18.51 -26.59 -35.06
N ILE A 36 -17.36 -27.26 -35.00
CA ILE A 36 -16.13 -26.65 -34.52
C ILE A 36 -15.58 -25.85 -35.71
N PRO A 37 -15.63 -24.51 -35.69
CA PRO A 37 -15.11 -23.74 -36.81
C PRO A 37 -13.62 -24.03 -36.93
N LEU A 38 -13.20 -24.43 -38.12
CA LEU A 38 -11.79 -24.61 -38.45
C LEU A 38 -11.11 -23.24 -38.33
N VAL A 39 -10.42 -23.01 -37.20
CA VAL A 39 -9.74 -21.74 -36.91
C VAL A 39 -8.56 -21.61 -37.86
N THR A 40 -8.75 -20.88 -38.96
CA THR A 40 -7.75 -20.70 -40.03
C THR A 40 -6.56 -19.86 -39.59
N TYR A 41 -6.71 -19.02 -38.58
CA TYR A 41 -5.61 -18.32 -37.93
C TYR A 41 -5.96 -17.96 -36.49
N TYR A 42 -5.03 -18.20 -35.58
CA TYR A 42 -5.14 -17.81 -34.18
C TYR A 42 -4.49 -16.43 -34.02
N THR A 43 -5.29 -15.39 -33.80
CA THR A 43 -4.77 -14.08 -33.38
C THR A 43 -4.71 -14.06 -31.86
N PRO A 44 -3.53 -14.18 -31.22
CA PRO A 44 -3.43 -14.07 -29.78
C PRO A 44 -3.93 -12.68 -29.37
N ARG A 45 -4.84 -12.63 -28.39
CA ARG A 45 -5.17 -11.36 -27.74
C ARG A 45 -3.87 -10.80 -27.20
N LEU A 46 -3.49 -9.60 -27.65
CA LEU A 46 -2.42 -8.84 -27.03
C LEU A 46 -2.71 -8.84 -25.54
N LEU A 47 -1.72 -9.29 -24.77
CA LEU A 47 -1.80 -9.31 -23.32
C LEU A 47 -2.35 -7.95 -22.87
N PRO A 48 -3.40 -7.89 -22.03
CA PRO A 48 -3.84 -6.62 -21.48
C PRO A 48 -2.62 -5.91 -20.92
N LEU A 49 -2.59 -4.58 -20.96
CA LEU A 49 -1.49 -3.74 -20.49
C LEU A 49 -1.31 -3.84 -18.96
N TYR A 50 -1.18 -5.04 -18.41
CA TYR A 50 -0.99 -5.35 -17.00
C TYR A 50 0.36 -4.84 -16.45
N ARG A 51 1.15 -4.17 -17.30
CA ARG A 51 2.43 -3.54 -16.97
C ARG A 51 2.48 -2.05 -17.26
N GLU A 52 1.40 -1.45 -17.75
CA GLU A 52 1.22 -0.03 -17.49
C GLU A 52 0.84 0.05 -16.02
N SER A 53 1.86 0.17 -15.17
CA SER A 53 1.68 0.78 -13.86
C SER A 53 1.23 2.20 -14.15
N GLU A 54 -0.05 2.39 -14.44
CA GLU A 54 -0.75 3.60 -14.08
C GLU A 54 -0.26 3.88 -12.68
N LYS A 55 0.57 4.91 -12.53
CA LYS A 55 0.83 5.51 -11.25
C LYS A 55 -0.54 6.01 -10.85
N ARG A 56 -1.36 5.13 -10.25
CA ARG A 56 -2.65 5.46 -9.65
C ARG A 56 -2.34 6.75 -8.93
N HIS A 57 -2.94 7.85 -9.37
CA HIS A 57 -2.73 9.13 -8.73
C HIS A 57 -3.12 8.90 -7.27
N ALA A 58 -2.12 8.67 -6.44
CA ALA A 58 -2.29 8.12 -5.09
C ALA A 58 -2.85 9.17 -4.13
N ASN A 59 -3.33 10.26 -4.73
CA ASN A 59 -3.91 11.46 -4.17
C ASN A 59 -5.45 11.38 -4.16
N ALA A 60 -6.06 10.36 -4.77
CA ALA A 60 -7.52 10.22 -4.88
C ALA A 60 -8.20 9.56 -3.65
N GLU A 61 -7.45 8.87 -2.78
CA GLU A 61 -8.02 8.34 -1.53
C GLU A 61 -7.77 9.34 -0.40
N GLU A 62 -8.85 9.89 0.17
CA GLU A 62 -8.82 10.74 1.37
C GLU A 62 -8.21 9.92 2.53
N ARG A 63 -6.94 10.21 2.87
CA ARG A 63 -6.23 9.43 3.89
C ARG A 63 -6.40 10.07 5.25
N ARG A 64 -7.06 9.35 6.15
CA ARG A 64 -7.22 9.74 7.55
C ARG A 64 -6.15 9.09 8.41
N ILE A 65 -5.40 9.90 9.15
CA ILE A 65 -4.47 9.44 10.18
C ILE A 65 -5.13 9.55 11.55
N SER A 66 -4.87 8.59 12.44
CA SER A 66 -5.27 8.71 13.84
C SER A 66 -4.42 9.76 14.59
N PRO A 67 -5.00 10.56 15.51
CA PRO A 67 -4.24 11.51 16.32
C PRO A 67 -3.03 10.89 17.04
N ARG A 68 -3.15 9.63 17.47
CA ARG A 68 -2.05 8.87 18.09
C ARG A 68 -0.87 8.65 17.14
N THR A 69 -1.14 8.31 15.89
CA THR A 69 -0.12 8.14 14.84
C THR A 69 0.58 9.47 14.55
N PHE A 70 -0.16 10.59 14.55
CA PHE A 70 0.43 11.92 14.42
C PHE A 70 1.36 12.26 15.59
N CYS A 71 0.93 12.05 16.83
CA CYS A 71 1.79 12.23 18.01
C CYS A 71 3.04 11.36 17.94
N LYS A 72 2.91 10.10 17.48
CA LYS A 72 4.03 9.19 17.29
C LYS A 72 5.03 9.72 16.27
N TRP A 73 4.55 10.08 15.09
CA TRP A 73 5.37 10.69 14.04
C TRP A 73 6.08 11.95 14.56
N HIS A 74 5.35 12.82 15.26
CA HIS A 74 5.90 14.07 15.80
C HIS A 74 7.02 13.80 16.80
N ARG A 75 6.90 12.79 17.66
CA ARG A 75 7.96 12.35 18.59
C ARG A 75 9.18 11.78 17.87
N MET A 76 9.01 11.18 16.71
CA MET A 76 10.10 10.61 15.91
C MET A 76 10.87 11.69 15.14
N VAL A 77 10.17 12.70 14.64
CA VAL A 77 10.74 13.74 13.77
C VAL A 77 11.26 14.93 14.56
N PHE A 78 10.51 15.38 15.56
CA PHE A 78 10.85 16.54 16.40
C PHE A 78 11.32 16.04 17.75
N ARG A 79 12.48 16.56 18.20
CA ARG A 79 13.09 16.18 19.48
C ARG A 79 12.64 17.10 20.63
N ASP A 80 11.61 17.90 20.38
CA ASP A 80 11.18 18.92 21.32
C ASP A 80 10.53 18.29 22.54
N LEU A 81 10.77 18.86 23.72
CA LEU A 81 10.13 18.44 24.96
C LEU A 81 8.60 18.56 24.91
N HIS A 82 8.08 19.44 24.03
CA HIS A 82 6.67 19.71 23.88
C HIS A 82 6.10 18.97 22.68
N HIS A 83 5.55 17.79 22.94
CA HIS A 83 4.80 17.04 21.93
C HIS A 83 3.31 17.37 22.00
N PRO A 84 2.61 17.43 20.85
CA PRO A 84 1.19 17.73 20.83
C PRO A 84 0.39 16.67 21.59
N THR A 85 -0.61 17.13 22.34
CA THR A 85 -1.62 16.24 22.93
C THR A 85 -2.51 15.63 21.85
N LEU A 86 -3.27 14.59 22.18
CA LEU A 86 -4.18 13.95 21.22
C LEU A 86 -5.22 14.93 20.65
N ALA A 87 -5.73 15.86 21.47
CA ALA A 87 -6.66 16.91 21.02
C ALA A 87 -5.97 17.88 20.05
N GLN A 88 -4.75 18.33 20.37
CA GLN A 88 -3.97 19.21 19.49
C GLN A 88 -3.53 18.50 18.21
N ALA A 89 -3.29 17.19 18.26
CA ALA A 89 -2.99 16.40 17.07
C ALA A 89 -4.20 16.34 16.13
N ALA A 90 -5.41 16.13 16.67
CA ALA A 90 -6.64 16.12 15.88
C ALA A 90 -6.90 17.45 15.15
N THR A 91 -6.56 18.58 15.78
CA THR A 91 -6.64 19.89 15.10
C THR A 91 -5.53 20.07 14.08
N ARG A 92 -4.29 19.70 14.42
CA ARG A 92 -3.11 19.86 13.54
C ARG A 92 -3.17 19.01 12.26
N ILE A 93 -3.74 17.81 12.33
CA ILE A 93 -3.90 16.91 11.16
C ILE A 93 -4.63 17.62 10.01
N LYS A 94 -5.56 18.53 10.30
CA LYS A 94 -6.36 19.22 9.28
C LYS A 94 -5.55 20.18 8.40
N TYR A 95 -4.38 20.63 8.85
CA TYR A 95 -3.54 21.58 8.11
C TYR A 95 -2.53 20.89 7.18
N HIS A 96 -2.54 19.56 7.09
CA HIS A 96 -1.61 18.80 6.27
C HIS A 96 -2.28 18.27 5.00
N SER A 97 -1.55 18.26 3.88
CA SER A 97 -2.06 17.67 2.65
C SER A 97 -2.18 16.14 2.77
N ASN A 98 -3.01 15.52 1.93
CA ASN A 98 -3.14 14.05 1.90
C ASN A 98 -1.78 13.34 1.67
N GLU A 99 -0.89 13.97 0.89
CA GLU A 99 0.46 13.46 0.65
C GLU A 99 1.33 13.53 1.91
N ASP A 100 1.28 14.64 2.64
CA ASP A 100 1.95 14.77 3.92
C ASP A 100 1.44 13.74 4.89
N LEU A 101 0.12 13.56 4.96
CA LEU A 101 -0.48 12.57 5.83
C LEU A 101 0.01 11.15 5.49
N ARG A 102 0.10 10.82 4.21
CA ARG A 102 0.65 9.53 3.77
C ARG A 102 2.08 9.34 4.24
N GLU A 103 2.92 10.36 4.09
CA GLU A 103 4.32 10.26 4.46
C GLU A 103 4.52 10.23 5.98
N MET A 104 3.74 11.01 6.73
CA MET A 104 3.68 10.94 8.19
C MET A 104 3.33 9.53 8.67
N GLN A 105 2.31 8.91 8.06
CA GLN A 105 1.91 7.55 8.38
C GLN A 105 3.00 6.53 7.99
N ARG A 106 3.69 6.73 6.86
CA ARG A 106 4.81 5.89 6.43
C ARG A 106 5.92 5.91 7.48
N ILE A 107 6.36 7.10 7.88
CA ILE A 107 7.42 7.29 8.88
C ILE A 107 6.97 6.71 10.24
N ALA A 108 5.74 6.94 10.66
CA ALA A 108 5.20 6.41 11.92
C ALA A 108 5.18 4.88 11.98
N LYS A 109 5.13 4.18 10.84
CA LYS A 109 5.19 2.71 10.78
C LYS A 109 6.60 2.15 10.93
N LEU A 110 7.64 2.97 10.75
CA LEU A 110 9.05 2.51 10.77
C LEU A 110 9.56 2.14 12.17
N LEU A 111 8.89 2.62 13.22
CA LEU A 111 9.18 2.24 14.60
C LEU A 111 7.94 1.65 15.25
N PRO A 112 8.07 0.65 16.14
CA PRO A 112 6.97 0.19 16.97
C PRO A 112 6.58 1.25 18.01
N ASP A 113 5.30 1.27 18.40
CA ASP A 113 4.75 2.22 19.38
C ASP A 113 5.53 2.20 20.71
N GLU A 114 5.91 1.01 21.16
CA GLU A 114 6.63 0.82 22.42
C GLU A 114 7.96 1.57 22.46
N GLN A 115 8.68 1.64 21.33
CA GLN A 115 9.96 2.32 21.28
C GLN A 115 9.79 3.84 21.34
N VAL A 116 8.68 4.38 20.83
CA VAL A 116 8.42 5.83 20.74
C VAL A 116 7.77 6.39 22.01
N PHE A 117 6.91 5.62 22.67
CA PHE A 117 6.12 6.10 23.82
C PHE A 117 6.67 5.68 25.20
N ARG A 118 7.72 4.86 25.28
CA ARG A 118 8.31 4.46 26.59
C ARG A 118 8.84 5.68 27.35
N VAL A 119 8.42 5.80 28.62
CA VAL A 119 8.63 6.93 29.56
C VAL A 119 10.10 7.29 29.83
N ARG A 120 11.03 6.34 29.58
CA ARG A 120 12.48 6.54 29.73
C ARG A 120 13.25 6.26 28.44
N GLY A 121 12.51 6.17 27.33
CA GLY A 121 13.04 5.94 26.00
C GLY A 121 13.68 7.21 25.50
N ASN A 122 14.94 7.43 25.86
CA ASN A 122 15.88 8.16 25.03
C ASN A 122 15.93 7.38 23.70
N VAL A 123 14.94 7.56 22.82
CA VAL A 123 15.11 7.28 21.40
C VAL A 123 16.25 8.21 21.06
N LYS A 124 17.50 7.73 21.15
CA LYS A 124 18.70 8.47 20.81
C LYS A 124 18.41 9.02 19.45
N GLY A 125 18.00 10.29 19.42
CA GLY A 125 17.12 10.79 18.37
C GLY A 125 17.85 10.65 17.06
N THR A 126 17.56 9.57 16.35
CA THR A 126 18.25 9.29 15.11
C THR A 126 17.72 10.35 14.18
N ASN A 127 18.57 11.35 13.92
CA ASN A 127 18.31 12.41 12.95
C ASN A 127 17.88 11.83 11.59
N LYS A 128 18.04 10.51 11.37
CA LYS A 128 17.40 9.71 10.32
C LYS A 128 15.95 10.11 10.02
N TYR A 129 15.02 10.08 10.98
CA TYR A 129 13.60 10.33 10.67
C TYR A 129 13.34 11.81 10.37
N ARG A 130 14.03 12.71 11.08
CA ARG A 130 14.04 14.13 10.77
C ARG A 130 14.57 14.41 9.36
N ASN A 131 15.63 13.74 8.95
CA ASN A 131 16.23 13.86 7.62
C ASN A 131 15.32 13.27 6.54
N MET A 132 14.63 12.16 6.82
CA MET A 132 13.62 11.62 5.91
C MET A 132 12.49 12.61 5.69
N TRP A 133 11.97 13.20 6.78
CA TRP A 133 10.92 14.21 6.69
C TRP A 133 11.42 15.48 5.97
N ARG A 134 12.64 15.93 6.25
CA ARG A 134 13.24 17.07 5.56
C ARG A 134 13.39 16.82 4.06
N LYS A 135 13.96 15.68 3.67
CA LYS A 135 14.09 15.30 2.25
C LYS A 135 12.74 15.20 1.56
N TRP A 136 11.71 14.73 2.27
CA TRP A 136 10.35 14.76 1.75
C TRP A 136 9.89 16.19 1.47
N LEU A 137 10.06 17.11 2.42
CA LEU A 137 9.71 18.52 2.23
C LEU A 137 10.53 19.21 1.12
N GLU A 138 11.81 18.87 0.97
CA GLU A 138 12.69 19.39 -0.09
C GLU A 138 12.30 18.86 -1.49
N ASN A 139 11.87 17.60 -1.56
CA ASN A 139 11.46 16.96 -2.81
C ASN A 139 10.00 17.23 -3.18
N LYS A 140 9.18 17.62 -2.20
CA LYS A 140 7.81 18.03 -2.44
C LYS A 140 7.89 19.32 -3.25
N GLU A 141 7.47 19.25 -4.51
CA GLU A 141 7.35 20.43 -5.35
C GLU A 141 6.56 21.48 -4.57
N VAL A 142 7.14 22.67 -4.43
CA VAL A 142 6.60 23.71 -3.56
C VAL A 142 5.29 24.18 -4.17
N ASP A 143 4.18 23.57 -3.75
CA ASP A 143 2.84 24.14 -3.90
C ASP A 143 2.82 25.41 -3.02
N LEU A 144 3.40 26.50 -3.55
CA LEU A 144 3.30 27.84 -3.01
C LEU A 144 1.84 28.26 -3.13
N VAL A 145 1.03 27.91 -2.14
CA VAL A 145 -0.22 28.62 -1.89
C VAL A 145 0.16 30.01 -1.39
N VAL A 146 0.30 30.95 -2.32
CA VAL A 146 0.32 32.38 -2.00
C VAL A 146 -1.10 32.74 -1.56
N VAL A 147 -1.30 32.92 -0.27
CA VAL A 147 -2.55 33.48 0.28
C VAL A 147 -2.43 35.00 0.21
N PHE A 148 -3.28 35.63 -0.61
CA PHE A 148 -3.49 37.08 -0.65
C PHE A 148 -4.50 37.51 0.42
#